data_AF-A0A3D0HIP1-F1
#
_entry.id   AF-A0A3D0HIP1-F1
#
_cell.length_a   1.000
_cell.length_b   1.000
_cell.length_c   1.000
_cell.angle_alpha   90.00
_cell.angle_beta   90.00
_cell.angle_gamma   90.00
#
_symmetry.space_group_name_H-M   'P 1'
#
loop_
_entity.id
_entity.type
_entity.pdbx_description
1 polymer ?
#
loop_
_entity_poly.entity_id
_entity_poly.type
_entity_poly.pdbx_seq_one_letter_code
_entity_poly.pdbx_strand_id
1 'polypeptide(L)'
;IGVVAGVPLVALFGWRTIFLMQAPLCLVGCVVAWWLLGDTERRANVKFDVKGALLLGAGSVMILLAINRGPAWGFLAVRTIFVAMLGVVALVFFVRVEKRASDPMLPLKWFRTRNVAFPVASQALTNFAYMGGFMIVPQLLEVGLGFSTSHIGWLIIARPLVFSLVAPFSGRIAIRIGERNAGVIGAIAVMC
;
A
#
# COMPACT_ATOMS: atom_id res chain seq x y z
N ILE A 1 13.78 12.79 -3.20
CA ILE A 1 14.04 14.13 -2.61
C ILE A 1 13.61 14.19 -1.14
N GLY A 2 12.36 13.88 -0.79
CA GLY A 2 11.86 13.98 0.60
C GLY A 2 12.63 13.16 1.64
N VAL A 3 13.08 11.95 1.32
CA VAL A 3 13.85 11.12 2.28
C VAL A 3 15.32 11.55 2.40
N VAL A 4 15.93 12.01 1.30
CA VAL A 4 17.34 12.44 1.28
C VAL A 4 17.55 13.76 2.01
N ALA A 5 16.64 14.72 1.80
CA ALA A 5 16.64 15.97 2.54
C ALA A 5 16.17 15.76 3.99
N GLY A 6 15.21 14.84 4.20
CA GLY A 6 14.58 14.61 5.49
C GLY A 6 15.52 14.12 6.59
N VAL A 7 16.47 13.23 6.30
CA VAL A 7 17.32 12.66 7.38
C VAL A 7 18.26 13.66 8.06
N PRO A 8 19.06 14.49 7.35
CA PRO A 8 19.85 15.52 8.02
C PRO A 8 18.96 16.58 8.70
N LEU A 9 17.79 16.89 8.14
CA LEU A 9 16.81 17.80 8.74
C LEU A 9 16.19 17.26 10.05
N VAL A 10 15.94 15.96 10.12
CA VAL A 10 15.41 15.30 11.33
C VAL A 10 16.46 15.21 12.42
N ALA A 11 17.71 14.93 12.06
CA ALA A 11 18.81 14.88 13.01
C ALA A 11 19.11 16.25 13.65
N LEU A 12 18.92 17.34 12.91
CA LEU A 12 19.23 18.71 13.38
C LEU A 12 18.04 19.45 13.99
N PHE A 13 16.82 19.25 13.47
CA PHE A 13 15.64 20.04 13.83
C PHE A 13 14.46 19.19 14.36
N GLY A 14 14.68 17.88 14.54
CA GLY A 14 13.67 16.95 15.03
C GLY A 14 12.64 16.54 13.98
N TRP A 15 11.88 15.50 14.30
CA TRP A 15 10.90 14.86 13.40
C TRP A 15 9.79 15.78 12.87
N ARG A 16 9.52 16.91 13.55
CA ARG A 16 8.48 17.89 13.17
C ARG A 16 8.76 18.58 11.83
N THR A 17 10.03 18.76 11.46
CA THR A 17 10.39 19.42 10.20
C THR A 17 9.98 18.63 8.96
N ILE A 18 9.86 17.31 9.07
CA ILE A 18 9.35 16.46 7.98
C ILE A 18 7.94 16.89 7.58
N PHE A 19 7.07 17.12 8.58
CA PHE A 19 5.69 17.53 8.37
C PHE A 19 5.60 18.96 7.83
N LEU A 20 6.42 19.87 8.37
CA LEU A 20 6.49 21.25 7.90
C LEU A 20 6.99 21.38 6.46
N MET A 21 7.87 20.47 6.00
CA MET A 21 8.30 20.46 4.59
C MET A 21 7.31 19.76 3.66
N GLN A 22 6.61 18.73 4.13
CA GLN A 22 5.57 18.07 3.32
C GLN A 22 4.35 18.97 3.10
N ALA A 23 3.93 19.72 4.11
CA ALA A 23 2.75 20.60 4.04
C ALA A 23 2.76 21.57 2.83
N PRO A 24 3.80 22.38 2.59
CA PRO A 24 3.84 23.29 1.43
C PRO A 24 3.91 22.52 0.12
N LEU A 25 4.59 21.37 0.07
CA LEU A 25 4.66 20.54 -1.14
C LEU A 25 3.28 20.00 -1.52
N CYS A 26 2.53 19.52 -0.52
CA CYS A 26 1.15 19.08 -0.68
C CYS A 26 0.24 20.24 -1.10
N LEU A 27 0.41 21.42 -0.48
CA LEU A 27 -0.37 22.61 -0.81
C LEU A 27 -0.14 23.05 -2.26
N VAL A 28 1.12 23.11 -2.71
CA VAL A 28 1.46 23.40 -4.11
C VAL A 28 0.84 22.36 -5.03
N GLY A 29 0.93 21.07 -4.70
CA GLY A 29 0.29 20.00 -5.46
C GLY A 29 -1.23 20.18 -5.56
N CYS A 30 -1.91 20.53 -4.47
CA CYS A 30 -3.35 20.81 -4.45
C CYS A 30 -3.71 22.04 -5.30
N VAL A 31 -2.94 23.13 -5.20
CA VAL A 31 -3.17 24.35 -5.97
C VAL A 31 -2.98 24.08 -7.46
N VAL A 32 -1.89 23.41 -7.84
CA VAL A 32 -1.63 23.03 -9.24
C VAL A 32 -2.71 22.09 -9.75
N ALA A 33 -3.12 21.09 -8.97
CA ALA A 33 -4.20 20.18 -9.33
C ALA A 33 -5.53 20.94 -9.54
N TRP A 34 -5.88 21.87 -8.66
CA TRP A 34 -7.07 22.70 -8.79
C TRP A 34 -7.04 23.53 -10.08
N TRP A 35 -5.88 24.10 -10.43
CA TRP A 35 -5.75 24.94 -11.62
C TRP A 35 -5.67 24.15 -12.93
N LEU A 36 -5.08 22.95 -12.90
CA LEU A 36 -4.76 22.17 -14.10
C LEU A 36 -5.84 21.13 -14.42
N LEU A 37 -6.49 20.53 -13.42
CA LEU A 37 -7.60 19.61 -13.65
C LEU A 37 -8.87 20.41 -13.91
N GLY A 38 -9.27 20.46 -15.18
CA GLY A 38 -10.60 20.94 -15.55
C GLY A 38 -11.71 20.05 -15.01
N ASP A 39 -12.92 20.60 -14.88
CA ASP A 39 -14.11 19.84 -14.48
C ASP A 39 -14.30 18.64 -15.40
N THR A 40 -14.23 17.44 -14.82
CA THR A 40 -14.56 16.20 -15.53
C THR A 40 -16.07 16.10 -15.64
N GLU A 41 -16.59 15.78 -16.83
CA GLU A 41 -18.03 15.58 -17.03
C GLU A 41 -18.60 14.63 -15.97
N ARG A 42 -19.47 15.18 -15.13
CA ARG A 42 -20.08 14.43 -14.04
C ARG A 42 -21.05 13.42 -14.66
N ARG A 43 -20.68 12.13 -14.68
CA ARG A 43 -21.59 11.07 -15.12
C ARG A 43 -22.86 11.09 -14.26
N ALA A 44 -23.97 11.52 -14.85
CA ALA A 44 -25.27 11.44 -14.21
C ALA A 44 -25.62 9.95 -13.95
N ASN A 45 -26.22 9.67 -12.80
CA ASN A 45 -26.67 8.34 -12.32
C ASN A 45 -25.65 7.36 -11.74
N VAL A 46 -24.39 7.72 -11.47
CA VAL A 46 -23.50 6.83 -10.68
C VAL A 46 -23.95 6.84 -9.23
N LYS A 47 -24.49 5.72 -8.74
CA LYS A 47 -24.87 5.56 -7.32
C LYS A 47 -23.69 4.99 -6.55
N PHE A 48 -23.24 5.68 -5.50
CA PHE A 48 -22.18 5.18 -4.63
C PHE A 48 -22.69 3.98 -3.82
N ASP A 49 -22.03 2.82 -3.95
CA ASP A 49 -22.35 1.62 -3.17
C ASP A 49 -21.85 1.73 -1.72
N VAL A 50 -22.60 2.47 -0.90
CA VAL A 50 -22.31 2.65 0.54
C VAL A 50 -22.26 1.29 1.27
N LYS A 51 -23.12 0.34 0.87
CA LYS A 51 -23.20 -0.97 1.53
C LYS A 51 -21.96 -1.80 1.22
N GLY A 52 -21.55 -1.84 -0.05
CA GLY A 52 -20.32 -2.47 -0.49
C GLY A 52 -19.10 -1.87 0.22
N ALA A 53 -18.97 -0.54 0.25
CA ALA A 53 -17.88 0.14 0.94
C ALA A 53 -17.81 -0.19 2.43
N LEU A 54 -18.94 -0.19 3.14
CA LEU A 54 -18.97 -0.51 4.57
C LEU A 54 -18.58 -1.97 4.84
N LEU A 55 -19.10 -2.92 4.05
CA LEU A 55 -18.77 -4.34 4.23
C LEU A 55 -17.29 -4.62 3.91
N LEU A 56 -16.76 -4.00 2.85
CA LEU A 56 -15.34 -4.12 2.49
C LEU A 56 -14.44 -3.49 3.55
N GLY A 57 -14.77 -2.29 4.01
CA GLY A 57 -14.03 -1.56 5.03
C GLY A 57 -14.04 -2.32 6.36
N ALA A 58 -15.22 -2.70 6.85
CA ALA A 58 -15.37 -3.45 8.10
C ALA A 58 -14.67 -4.81 8.03
N GLY A 59 -14.86 -5.58 6.95
CA GLY A 59 -14.23 -6.87 6.76
C GLY A 59 -12.70 -6.78 6.73
N SER A 60 -12.15 -5.80 5.99
CA SER A 60 -10.71 -5.56 5.92
C SER A 60 -10.13 -5.17 7.28
N VAL A 61 -10.78 -4.25 8.00
CA VAL A 61 -10.34 -3.83 9.35
C VAL A 61 -10.34 -5.00 10.32
N MET A 62 -11.37 -5.83 10.31
CA MET A 62 -11.47 -7.00 11.20
C MET A 62 -10.36 -8.02 10.93
N ILE A 63 -10.10 -8.36 9.67
CA ILE A 63 -9.01 -9.29 9.32
C ILE A 63 -7.65 -8.72 9.72
N LEU A 64 -7.40 -7.45 9.39
CA LEU A 64 -6.15 -6.77 9.75
C LEU A 64 -5.98 -6.72 11.28
N LEU A 65 -7.05 -6.46 12.02
CA LEU A 65 -7.03 -6.46 13.48
C LEU A 65 -6.69 -7.84 14.04
N ALA A 66 -7.29 -8.91 13.51
CA ALA A 66 -6.98 -10.28 13.95
C ALA A 66 -5.52 -10.65 13.70
N ILE A 67 -4.95 -10.26 12.55
CA ILE A 67 -3.54 -10.50 12.23
C ILE A 67 -2.62 -9.66 13.12
N ASN A 68 -2.91 -8.36 13.26
CA ASN A 68 -2.05 -7.43 13.99
C ASN A 68 -2.07 -7.68 15.51
N ARG A 69 -3.23 -8.03 16.08
CA ARG A 69 -3.38 -8.33 17.50
C ARG A 69 -3.19 -9.81 17.83
N GLY A 70 -3.11 -10.70 16.84
CA GLY A 70 -2.86 -12.13 17.02
C GLY A 70 -1.63 -12.45 17.91
N PRO A 71 -0.47 -11.78 17.72
CA PRO A 71 0.69 -11.97 18.60
C PRO A 71 0.44 -11.56 20.06
N ALA A 72 -0.38 -10.53 20.30
CA ALA A 72 -0.65 -10.01 21.64
C ALA A 72 -1.80 -10.74 22.36
N TRP A 73 -2.83 -11.14 21.62
CA TRP A 73 -4.01 -11.84 22.17
C TRP A 73 -3.89 -13.35 22.14
N GLY A 74 -2.94 -13.88 21.37
CA GLY A 74 -2.85 -15.29 21.02
C GLY A 74 -3.70 -15.59 19.78
N PHE A 75 -3.12 -16.27 18.79
CA PHE A 75 -3.83 -16.63 17.56
C PHE A 75 -5.00 -17.58 17.78
N LEU A 76 -4.91 -18.44 18.80
CA LEU A 76 -5.95 -19.40 19.18
C LEU A 76 -6.96 -18.84 20.20
N ALA A 77 -6.80 -17.60 20.63
CA ALA A 77 -7.76 -17.00 21.55
C ALA A 77 -9.12 -16.82 20.85
N VAL A 78 -10.21 -17.09 21.59
CA VAL A 78 -11.59 -16.97 21.12
C VAL A 78 -11.85 -15.60 20.48
N ARG A 79 -11.29 -14.52 21.04
CA ARG A 79 -11.41 -13.16 20.52
C ARG A 79 -10.79 -13.02 19.12
N THR A 80 -9.60 -13.55 18.90
CA THR A 80 -8.90 -13.49 17.61
C THR A 80 -9.66 -14.27 16.54
N ILE A 81 -10.09 -15.49 16.87
CA ILE A 81 -10.87 -16.34 15.97
C ILE A 81 -12.21 -15.70 15.63
N PHE A 82 -12.91 -15.14 16.62
CA PHE A 82 -14.19 -14.49 16.41
C PHE A 82 -14.07 -13.28 15.48
N VAL A 83 -13.09 -12.39 15.72
CA VAL A 83 -12.84 -11.22 14.86
C VAL A 83 -12.44 -11.65 13.45
N ALA A 84 -11.59 -12.67 13.31
CA ALA A 84 -11.21 -13.22 12.00
C ALA A 84 -12.42 -13.78 11.24
N MET A 85 -13.25 -14.59 11.91
CA MET A 85 -14.47 -15.13 11.31
C MET A 85 -15.45 -14.03 10.91
N LEU A 86 -15.65 -13.02 11.76
CA LEU A 86 -16.54 -11.89 11.47
C LEU A 86 -16.06 -11.12 10.23
N GLY A 87 -14.75 -10.92 10.10
CA GLY A 87 -14.13 -10.30 8.92
C GLY A 87 -14.34 -11.12 7.65
N VAL A 88 -14.13 -12.44 7.71
CA VAL A 88 -14.38 -13.35 6.58
C VAL A 88 -15.86 -13.32 6.18
N VAL A 89 -16.77 -13.37 7.15
CA VAL A 89 -18.22 -13.30 6.90
C VAL A 89 -18.58 -11.96 6.23
N ALA A 90 -18.05 -10.84 6.73
CA ALA A 90 -18.28 -9.52 6.14
C ALA A 90 -17.81 -9.43 4.67
N LEU A 91 -16.62 -9.97 4.36
CA LEU A 91 -16.11 -10.02 2.99
C LEU A 91 -16.93 -10.96 2.08
N VAL A 92 -17.41 -12.08 2.63
CA VAL A 92 -18.27 -13.01 1.91
C VAL A 92 -19.64 -12.39 1.60
N PHE A 93 -20.18 -11.58 2.53
CA PHE A 93 -21.38 -10.76 2.29
C PHE A 93 -21.11 -9.63 1.30
N PHE A 94 -19.96 -8.96 1.38
CA PHE A 94 -19.51 -7.97 0.40
C PHE A 94 -19.59 -8.55 -1.03
N VAL A 95 -18.98 -9.71 -1.28
CA VAL A 95 -19.02 -10.36 -2.61
C VAL A 95 -20.45 -10.65 -3.07
N ARG A 96 -21.38 -10.97 -2.15
CA ARG A 96 -22.79 -11.20 -2.50
C ARG A 96 -23.55 -9.90 -2.81
N VAL A 97 -23.29 -8.84 -2.07
CA VAL A 97 -23.88 -7.51 -2.29
C VAL A 97 -23.36 -6.94 -3.60
N GLU A 98 -22.05 -6.99 -3.82
CA GLU A 98 -21.37 -6.50 -5.02
C GLU A 98 -21.86 -7.19 -6.30
N LYS A 99 -22.16 -8.50 -6.24
CA LYS A 99 -22.74 -9.25 -7.36
C LYS A 99 -24.15 -8.80 -7.73
N ARG A 100 -24.89 -8.19 -6.80
CA ARG A 100 -26.26 -7.72 -6.98
C ARG A 100 -26.36 -6.19 -7.12
N ALA A 101 -25.26 -5.46 -6.90
CA ALA A 101 -25.22 -4.01 -7.01
C ALA A 101 -25.38 -3.55 -8.47
N SER A 102 -26.13 -2.46 -8.67
CA SER A 102 -26.34 -1.86 -10.00
C SER A 102 -25.10 -1.14 -10.52
N ASP A 103 -24.33 -0.51 -9.61
CA ASP A 103 -23.03 0.11 -9.87
C ASP A 103 -21.98 -0.50 -8.90
N PRO A 104 -21.38 -1.65 -9.23
CA PRO A 104 -20.37 -2.27 -8.37
C PRO A 104 -19.09 -1.42 -8.32
N MET A 105 -18.54 -1.23 -7.12
CA MET A 105 -17.24 -0.59 -6.88
C MET A 105 -16.09 -1.40 -7.48
N LEU A 106 -16.19 -2.73 -7.39
CA LEU A 106 -15.25 -3.69 -7.90
C LEU A 106 -16.00 -4.64 -8.83
N PRO A 107 -15.91 -4.46 -10.16
CA PRO A 107 -16.49 -5.40 -11.10
C PRO A 107 -15.77 -6.75 -11.00
N LEU A 108 -16.31 -7.65 -10.16
CA LEU A 108 -15.78 -8.99 -9.87
C LEU A 108 -15.53 -9.84 -11.13
N LYS A 109 -16.16 -9.50 -12.25
CA LYS A 109 -15.93 -10.10 -13.57
C LYS A 109 -14.47 -9.96 -14.02
N TRP A 110 -13.78 -8.90 -13.60
CA TRP A 110 -12.39 -8.63 -13.99
C TRP A 110 -11.44 -9.61 -13.30
N PHE A 111 -11.67 -9.95 -12.04
CA PHE A 111 -10.91 -10.98 -11.33
C PHE A 111 -11.09 -12.40 -11.91
N ARG A 112 -12.08 -12.61 -12.79
CA ARG A 112 -12.25 -13.87 -13.51
C ARG A 112 -11.26 -14.03 -14.66
N THR A 113 -10.65 -12.95 -15.15
CA THR A 113 -9.63 -13.02 -16.20
C THR A 113 -8.25 -13.16 -15.57
N ARG A 114 -7.47 -14.14 -16.04
CA ARG A 114 -6.10 -14.36 -15.57
C ARG A 114 -5.23 -13.10 -15.74
N ASN A 115 -5.53 -12.28 -16.75
CA ASN A 115 -4.77 -11.07 -17.03
C ASN A 115 -4.94 -9.97 -15.98
N VAL A 116 -5.96 -10.04 -15.10
CA VAL A 116 -6.15 -9.09 -13.98
C VAL A 116 -5.84 -9.77 -12.65
N ALA A 117 -6.27 -11.02 -12.46
CA ALA A 117 -6.06 -11.74 -11.20
C ALA A 117 -4.57 -11.96 -10.87
N PHE A 118 -3.76 -12.38 -11.86
CA PHE A 118 -2.33 -12.65 -11.63
C PHE A 118 -1.53 -11.40 -11.28
N PRO A 119 -1.64 -10.27 -12.02
CA PRO A 119 -0.96 -9.05 -11.65
C PRO A 119 -1.36 -8.53 -10.27
N VAL A 120 -2.66 -8.55 -9.94
CA VAL A 120 -3.13 -8.09 -8.62
C VAL A 120 -2.59 -8.98 -7.49
N ALA A 121 -2.63 -10.30 -7.67
CA ALA A 121 -2.07 -11.23 -6.69
C ALA A 121 -0.55 -11.08 -6.55
N SER A 122 0.17 -10.94 -7.67
CA SER A 122 1.61 -10.70 -7.67
C SER A 122 1.95 -9.40 -6.94
N GLN A 123 1.25 -8.30 -7.23
CA GLN A 123 1.44 -7.02 -6.56
C GLN A 123 1.17 -7.13 -5.06
N ALA A 124 0.13 -7.86 -4.65
CA ALA A 124 -0.17 -8.09 -3.24
C ALA A 124 0.95 -8.88 -2.54
N LEU A 125 1.44 -9.97 -3.15
CA LEU A 125 2.55 -10.77 -2.60
C LEU A 125 3.86 -9.96 -2.53
N THR A 126 4.19 -9.24 -3.60
CA THR A 126 5.39 -8.39 -3.64
C THR A 126 5.32 -7.30 -2.57
N ASN A 127 4.16 -6.65 -2.39
CA ASN A 127 3.98 -5.64 -1.34
C ASN A 127 4.08 -6.25 0.07
N PHE A 128 3.51 -7.43 0.28
CA PHE A 128 3.63 -8.17 1.53
C PHE A 128 5.10 -8.51 1.86
N ALA A 129 5.84 -9.08 0.91
CA ALA A 129 7.27 -9.36 1.06
C ALA A 129 8.07 -8.06 1.29
N TYR A 130 7.74 -7.00 0.56
CA TYR A 130 8.38 -5.69 0.68
C TYR A 130 8.22 -5.08 2.08
N MET A 131 6.99 -5.05 2.61
CA MET A 131 6.70 -4.56 3.96
C MET A 131 7.32 -5.45 5.04
N GLY A 132 7.25 -6.78 4.88
CA GLY A 132 7.87 -7.73 5.79
C GLY A 132 9.39 -7.51 5.87
N GLY A 133 10.06 -7.41 4.72
CA GLY A 133 11.48 -7.11 4.66
C GLY A 133 11.82 -5.72 5.24
N PHE A 134 10.97 -4.71 5.00
CA PHE A 134 11.15 -3.39 5.59
C PHE A 134 11.12 -3.39 7.12
N MET A 135 10.33 -4.27 7.72
CA MET A 135 10.22 -4.38 9.18
C MET A 135 11.33 -5.25 9.77
N ILE A 136 11.67 -6.37 9.12
CA ILE A 136 12.66 -7.34 9.62
C ILE A 136 14.09 -6.82 9.47
N VAL A 137 14.44 -6.14 8.35
CA VAL A 137 15.82 -5.71 8.07
C VAL A 137 16.39 -4.78 9.14
N PRO A 138 15.70 -3.70 9.56
CA PRO A 138 16.19 -2.83 10.64
C PRO A 138 16.34 -3.59 11.96
N GLN A 139 15.37 -4.45 12.28
CA GLN A 139 15.37 -5.24 13.50
C GLN A 139 16.52 -6.27 13.53
N LEU A 140 16.85 -6.87 12.38
CA LEU A 140 18.00 -7.78 12.22
C LEU A 140 19.33 -7.03 12.34
N LEU A 141 19.45 -5.84 11.73
CA LEU A 141 20.66 -5.02 11.82
C LEU A 141 20.91 -4.51 13.25
N GLU A 142 19.85 -4.13 13.96
CA GLU A 142 19.92 -3.61 15.33
C GLU A 142 20.18 -4.72 16.35
N VAL A 143 19.34 -5.76 16.37
CA VAL A 143 19.38 -6.82 17.40
C VAL A 143 20.35 -7.95 17.03
N GLY A 144 20.42 -8.32 15.75
CA GLY A 144 21.23 -9.46 15.29
C GLY A 144 22.68 -9.11 15.01
N LEU A 145 22.93 -7.94 14.40
CA LEU A 145 24.27 -7.51 13.96
C LEU A 145 24.87 -6.38 14.82
N GLY A 146 24.10 -5.84 15.78
CA GLY A 146 24.58 -4.82 16.73
C GLY A 146 24.95 -3.48 16.10
N PHE A 147 24.42 -3.15 14.91
CA PHE A 147 24.71 -1.87 14.27
C PHE A 147 24.09 -0.71 15.06
N SER A 148 24.84 0.39 15.18
CA SER A 148 24.33 1.67 15.68
C SER A 148 23.14 2.13 14.82
N THR A 149 22.11 2.68 15.47
CA THR A 149 20.90 3.26 14.86
C THR A 149 21.22 4.27 13.75
N SER A 150 22.36 4.98 13.85
CA SER A 150 22.82 5.91 12.81
C SER A 150 23.18 5.23 11.48
N HIS A 151 23.83 4.06 11.50
CA HIS A 151 24.18 3.31 10.29
C HIS A 151 22.94 2.69 9.63
N ILE A 152 22.00 2.22 10.44
CA ILE A 152 20.71 1.70 9.98
C ILE A 152 19.92 2.80 9.27
N GLY A 153 19.94 4.03 9.81
CA GLY A 153 19.34 5.20 9.16
C GLY A 153 19.88 5.43 7.74
N TRP A 154 21.21 5.40 7.56
CA TRP A 154 21.83 5.55 6.23
C TRP A 154 21.47 4.43 5.26
N LEU A 155 21.45 3.18 5.72
CA LEU A 155 21.05 2.02 4.92
C LEU A 155 19.58 2.11 4.47
N ILE A 156 18.69 2.55 5.35
CA ILE A 156 17.27 2.71 5.04
C ILE A 156 17.04 3.82 4.00
N ILE A 157 17.86 4.89 3.98
CA ILE A 157 17.76 6.00 3.01
C ILE A 157 18.09 5.54 1.58
N ALA A 158 19.01 4.58 1.43
CA ALA A 158 19.40 4.07 0.11
C ALA A 158 18.19 3.54 -0.68
N ARG A 159 17.22 2.95 0.01
CA ARG A 159 16.02 2.36 -0.61
C ARG A 159 15.12 3.40 -1.29
N PRO A 160 14.54 4.41 -0.61
CA PRO A 160 13.74 5.46 -1.26
C PRO A 160 14.55 6.31 -2.24
N LEU A 161 15.88 6.38 -2.09
CA LEU A 161 16.76 6.97 -3.11
C LEU A 161 16.68 6.22 -4.44
N VAL A 162 16.88 4.91 -4.41
CA VAL A 162 16.77 4.04 -5.59
C VAL A 162 15.36 4.15 -6.19
N PHE A 163 14.31 4.11 -5.38
CA PHE A 163 12.94 4.34 -5.87
C PHE A 163 12.78 5.70 -6.55
N SER A 164 13.30 6.78 -5.96
CA SER A 164 13.21 8.13 -6.51
C SER A 164 13.95 8.26 -7.85
N LEU A 165 15.06 7.54 -8.02
CA LEU A 165 15.84 7.53 -9.26
C LEU A 165 15.19 6.66 -10.34
N VAL A 166 14.63 5.50 -9.96
CA VAL A 166 14.06 4.52 -10.90
C VAL A 166 12.61 4.86 -11.30
N ALA A 167 11.85 5.53 -10.44
CA ALA A 167 10.45 5.91 -10.69
C ALA A 167 10.18 6.62 -12.04
N PRO A 168 10.97 7.62 -12.50
CA PRO A 168 10.73 8.23 -13.81
C PRO A 168 11.04 7.29 -14.98
N PHE A 169 11.93 6.31 -14.79
CA PHE A 169 12.26 5.33 -15.82
C PHE A 169 11.27 4.17 -15.88
N SER A 170 10.66 3.80 -14.74
CA SER A 170 9.73 2.66 -14.67
C SER A 170 8.53 2.85 -15.59
N GLY A 171 8.00 4.07 -15.74
CA GLY A 171 6.91 4.36 -16.68
C GLY A 171 7.30 4.15 -18.15
N ARG A 172 8.52 4.56 -18.54
CA ARG A 172 9.02 4.36 -19.92
C ARG A 172 9.33 2.89 -20.20
N ILE A 173 9.85 2.18 -19.20
CA ILE A 173 10.15 0.75 -19.25
C ILE A 173 8.84 -0.05 -19.38
N ALA A 174 7.80 0.28 -18.60
CA ALA A 174 6.51 -0.38 -18.68
C ALA A 174 5.86 -0.25 -20.07
N ILE A 175 5.97 0.92 -20.70
CA ILE A 175 5.47 1.15 -22.07
C ILE A 175 6.23 0.33 -23.12
N ARG A 176 7.56 0.14 -22.96
CA ARG A 176 8.39 -0.57 -23.94
C ARG A 176 8.35 -2.10 -23.82
N ILE A 177 8.35 -2.64 -22.60
CA ILE A 177 8.48 -4.09 -22.37
C ILE A 177 7.10 -4.77 -22.13
N GLY A 178 6.06 -3.96 -21.96
CA GLY A 178 4.71 -4.40 -21.62
C GLY A 178 4.54 -4.56 -20.10
N GLU A 179 3.38 -4.12 -19.59
CA GLU A 179 3.05 -4.09 -18.14
C GLU A 179 3.27 -5.44 -17.45
N ARG A 180 2.98 -6.54 -18.17
CA ARG A 180 3.15 -7.91 -17.65
C ARG A 180 4.60 -8.28 -17.42
N ASN A 181 5.50 -7.98 -18.37
CA ASN A 181 6.92 -8.32 -18.23
C ASN A 181 7.60 -7.39 -17.23
N ALA A 182 7.24 -6.11 -17.22
CA ALA A 182 7.71 -5.15 -16.21
C ALA A 182 7.33 -5.58 -14.78
N GLY A 183 6.09 -6.06 -14.59
CA GLY A 183 5.63 -6.58 -13.30
C GLY A 183 6.37 -7.85 -12.85
N VAL A 184 6.62 -8.79 -13.75
CA VAL A 184 7.36 -10.03 -13.43
C VAL A 184 8.82 -9.72 -13.07
N ILE A 185 9.50 -8.88 -13.85
CA ILE A 185 10.88 -8.47 -13.57
C ILE A 185 10.96 -7.75 -12.21
N GLY A 186 10.01 -6.86 -11.93
CA GLY A 186 9.93 -6.16 -10.65
C GLY A 186 9.71 -7.10 -9.47
N ALA A 187 8.82 -8.10 -9.60
CA ALA A 187 8.56 -9.08 -8.56
C ALA A 187 9.80 -9.94 -8.24
N ILE A 188 10.54 -10.36 -9.27
CA ILE A 188 11.79 -11.13 -9.10
C ILE A 188 12.86 -10.27 -8.42
N ALA A 189 13.04 -9.03 -8.87
CA ALA A 189 14.05 -8.12 -8.30
C ALA A 189 13.78 -7.74 -6.84
N VAL A 190 12.53 -7.81 -6.37
CA VAL A 190 12.18 -7.57 -4.95
C VAL A 190 12.42 -8.82 -4.09
N MET A 191 12.39 -10.02 -4.69
CA MET A 191 12.65 -11.28 -3.99
C MET A 191 14.14 -11.61 -3.84
N CYS A 192 14.99 -11.09 -4.74
CA CYS A 192 16.46 -11.17 -4.63
C CYS A 192 17.02 -10.09 -3.70
#